data_AF-A0A1H7MFY3-F1
#
_entry.id   AF-A0A1H7MFY3-F1
#
_cell.length_a   1.000
_cell.length_b   1.000
_cell.length_c   1.000
_cell.angle_alpha   90.00
_cell.angle_beta   90.00
_cell.angle_gamma   90.00
#
_symmetry.space_group_name_H-M   'P 1'
#
loop_
_entity.id
_entity.type
_entity.pdbx_description
1 polymer ?
#
loop_
_entity_poly.entity_id
_entity_poly.type
_entity_poly.pdbx_seq_one_letter_code
_entity_poly.pdbx_strand_id
1 'polypeptide(L)'
;MSSGHPLDLGRGREPWVVFARQDADVVDAALRAFAAGGGRIHRFRATDLHDEQAVHREFAARLAFPGYFGHNWDAVVDCLGDLCTVATDGIGITGVVDRADALVDTPFLRVLVSVLCQGAARANAETDLDGDPLDRPAHAQHWLFLLDDHPTASLAARLDHPDLLLDLSDTLLTVTLNPEVWA
;
A
#
# COMPACT_ATOMS: atom_id res chain seq x y z
N MET A 1 -1.74 -22.45 14.67
CA MET A 1 -0.88 -22.95 13.57
C MET A 1 -1.01 -21.96 12.44
N SER A 2 -0.21 -20.89 12.42
CA SER A 2 -0.21 -19.95 11.29
C SER A 2 0.45 -20.63 10.11
N SER A 3 -0.35 -21.03 9.12
CA SER A 3 0.13 -21.35 7.79
C SER A 3 0.66 -20.07 7.17
N GLY A 4 1.96 -19.81 7.36
CA GLY A 4 2.67 -18.70 6.72
C GLY A 4 2.63 -18.87 5.21
N HIS A 5 1.64 -18.26 4.57
CA HIS A 5 1.65 -18.10 3.13
C HIS A 5 2.66 -16.99 2.80
N PRO A 6 3.59 -17.19 1.85
CA PRO A 6 4.49 -16.13 1.43
C PRO A 6 3.69 -14.91 0.94
N LEU A 7 4.21 -13.71 1.22
CA LEU A 7 3.65 -12.45 0.71
C LEU A 7 3.57 -12.51 -0.82
N ASP A 8 2.36 -12.45 -1.37
CA ASP A 8 2.08 -12.57 -2.80
C ASP A 8 1.49 -11.26 -3.31
N LEU A 9 2.34 -10.38 -3.83
CA LEU A 9 1.98 -9.05 -4.32
C LEU A 9 1.27 -9.06 -5.68
N GLY A 10 1.23 -10.21 -6.36
CA GLY A 10 0.58 -10.37 -7.65
C GLY A 10 -0.90 -10.77 -7.53
N ARG A 11 -1.42 -10.91 -6.31
CA ARG A 11 -2.81 -11.28 -6.06
C ARG A 11 -3.54 -10.15 -5.35
N GLY A 12 -4.68 -9.76 -5.90
CA GLY A 12 -5.53 -8.73 -5.32
C GLY A 12 -6.30 -9.18 -4.08
N ARG A 13 -5.59 -9.51 -2.99
CA ARG A 13 -6.15 -9.86 -1.69
C ARG A 13 -5.33 -9.26 -0.57
N GLU A 14 -5.95 -9.11 0.58
CA GLU A 14 -5.29 -8.61 1.78
C GLU A 14 -4.04 -9.43 2.14
N PRO A 15 -3.00 -8.79 2.70
CA PRO A 15 -2.97 -7.41 3.22
C PRO A 15 -2.62 -6.33 2.17
N TRP A 16 -3.07 -5.09 2.42
CA TRP A 16 -2.85 -3.94 1.52
C TRP A 16 -1.55 -3.20 1.79
N VAL A 17 -1.20 -3.02 3.07
CA VAL A 17 0.04 -2.39 3.50
C VAL A 17 0.84 -3.36 4.36
N VAL A 18 2.15 -3.42 4.16
CA VAL A 18 3.05 -4.26 4.94
C VAL A 18 4.26 -3.44 5.39
N PHE A 19 4.54 -3.48 6.68
CA PHE A 19 5.78 -3.00 7.28
C PHE A 19 6.70 -4.18 7.55
N ALA A 20 7.95 -4.05 7.13
CA ALA A 20 8.97 -5.08 7.27
C ALA A 20 10.35 -4.46 7.48
N ARG A 21 11.32 -5.24 7.95
CA ARG A 21 12.72 -4.81 7.89
C ARG A 21 13.19 -4.70 6.44
N GLN A 22 14.12 -3.79 6.18
CA GLN A 22 14.69 -3.57 4.84
C GLN A 22 15.45 -4.80 4.32
N ASP A 23 15.95 -5.66 5.22
CA ASP A 23 16.65 -6.91 4.91
C ASP A 23 15.76 -8.16 5.03
N ALA A 24 14.43 -8.00 5.10
CA ALA A 24 13.52 -9.14 5.22
C ALA A 24 13.47 -9.96 3.92
N ASP A 25 14.08 -11.15 3.93
CA ASP A 25 14.13 -12.07 2.77
C ASP A 25 12.77 -12.35 2.13
N VAL A 26 11.70 -12.41 2.94
CA VAL A 26 10.32 -12.65 2.46
C VAL A 26 9.82 -11.52 1.55
N VAL A 27 10.13 -10.26 1.88
CA VAL A 27 9.78 -9.09 1.06
C VAL A 27 10.60 -9.09 -0.22
N ASP A 28 11.88 -9.38 -0.08
CA ASP A 28 12.83 -9.41 -1.16
C ASP A 28 12.47 -10.48 -2.21
N ALA A 29 12.05 -11.67 -1.75
CA ALA A 29 11.52 -12.73 -2.60
C ALA A 29 10.19 -12.33 -3.26
N ALA A 30 9.28 -11.70 -2.52
CA ALA A 30 7.98 -11.25 -3.03
C ALA A 30 8.14 -10.19 -4.15
N LEU A 31 8.99 -9.20 -3.94
CA LEU A 31 9.29 -8.16 -4.94
C LEU A 31 9.93 -8.73 -6.20
N ARG A 32 10.86 -9.68 -6.06
CA ARG A 32 11.47 -10.38 -7.21
C ARG A 32 10.44 -11.19 -8.00
N ALA A 33 9.59 -11.95 -7.31
CA ALA A 33 8.54 -12.73 -7.96
C ALA A 33 7.52 -11.84 -8.69
N PHE A 34 7.09 -10.75 -8.04
CA PHE A 34 6.17 -9.76 -8.61
C PHE A 34 6.74 -9.11 -9.88
N ALA A 35 7.99 -8.64 -9.83
CA ALA A 35 8.66 -8.06 -10.99
C ALA A 35 8.86 -9.08 -12.13
N ALA A 36 9.25 -10.33 -11.80
CA ALA A 36 9.42 -11.40 -12.78
C ALA A 36 8.09 -11.77 -13.47
N GLY A 37 6.96 -11.57 -12.80
CA GLY A 37 5.63 -11.73 -13.37
C GLY A 37 5.20 -10.61 -14.32
N GLY A 38 5.89 -9.46 -14.32
CA GLY A 38 5.50 -8.26 -15.09
C GLY A 38 4.89 -7.13 -14.24
N GLY A 39 4.82 -7.31 -12.91
CA GLY A 39 4.35 -6.30 -11.98
C GLY A 39 5.26 -5.07 -11.94
N ARG A 40 4.68 -3.89 -11.69
CA ARG A 40 5.42 -2.63 -11.66
C ARG A 40 5.70 -2.14 -10.24
N ILE A 41 6.96 -1.91 -9.94
CA ILE A 41 7.42 -1.44 -8.62
C ILE A 41 7.71 0.07 -8.67
N HIS A 42 7.03 0.85 -7.84
CA HIS A 42 7.28 2.28 -7.63
C HIS A 42 7.97 2.49 -6.28
N ARG A 43 9.23 2.93 -6.31
CA ARG A 43 9.98 3.22 -5.08
C ARG A 43 9.92 4.70 -4.71
N PHE A 44 9.81 4.96 -3.42
CA PHE A 44 9.80 6.25 -2.75
C PHE A 44 10.85 6.24 -1.64
N ARG A 45 11.51 7.37 -1.38
CA ARG A 45 12.32 7.53 -0.16
C ARG A 45 11.46 8.20 0.89
N ALA A 46 11.45 7.65 2.10
CA ALA A 46 10.71 8.23 3.22
C ALA A 46 11.07 9.72 3.47
N THR A 47 12.32 10.12 3.25
CA THR A 47 12.77 11.51 3.41
C THR A 47 12.14 12.48 2.41
N ASP A 48 11.74 11.97 1.24
CA ASP A 48 11.08 12.78 0.21
C ASP A 48 9.58 12.96 0.53
N LEU A 49 9.08 12.25 1.56
CA LEU A 49 7.68 12.22 2.02
C LEU A 49 7.49 12.88 3.40
N HIS A 50 8.28 13.90 3.73
CA HIS A 50 8.40 14.47 5.09
C HIS A 50 7.18 15.27 5.60
N ASP A 51 6.24 15.64 4.73
CA ASP A 51 4.96 16.24 5.09
C ASP A 51 3.87 15.83 4.08
N GLU A 52 2.60 16.16 4.36
CA GLU A 52 1.47 15.76 3.50
C GLU A 52 1.58 16.30 2.07
N GLN A 53 2.07 17.54 1.91
CA GLN A 53 2.24 18.15 0.59
C GLN A 53 3.33 17.45 -0.21
N ALA A 54 4.42 17.05 0.47
CA ALA A 54 5.48 16.25 -0.10
C ALA A 54 4.95 14.88 -0.53
N VAL A 55 4.14 14.21 0.29
CA VAL A 55 3.47 12.96 -0.09
C VAL A 55 2.64 13.14 -1.35
N HIS A 56 1.73 14.11 -1.38
CA HIS A 56 0.86 14.34 -2.53
C HIS A 56 1.65 14.60 -3.82
N ARG A 57 2.70 15.43 -3.73
CA ARG A 57 3.57 15.77 -4.87
C ARG A 57 4.35 14.55 -5.38
N GLU A 58 5.02 13.83 -4.49
CA GLU A 58 5.84 12.68 -4.87
C GLU A 58 4.98 11.55 -5.45
N PHE A 59 3.79 11.30 -4.88
CA PHE A 59 2.85 10.32 -5.42
C PHE A 59 2.38 10.71 -6.81
N ALA A 60 1.92 11.95 -6.98
CA ALA A 60 1.46 12.44 -8.28
C ALA A 60 2.55 12.33 -9.36
N ALA A 61 3.78 12.71 -9.04
CA ALA A 61 4.90 12.62 -9.96
C ALA A 61 5.28 11.17 -10.28
N ARG A 62 5.39 10.31 -9.25
CA ARG A 62 5.93 8.94 -9.39
C ARG A 62 4.94 7.96 -10.00
N LEU A 63 3.64 8.19 -9.78
CA LEU A 63 2.54 7.37 -10.27
C LEU A 63 1.85 8.00 -11.50
N ALA A 64 2.30 9.18 -11.94
CA ALA A 64 1.74 9.93 -13.06
C ALA A 64 0.24 10.22 -12.89
N PHE A 65 -0.16 10.74 -11.73
CA PHE A 65 -1.53 11.21 -11.52
C PHE A 65 -1.89 12.34 -12.51
N PRO A 66 -3.19 12.54 -12.82
CA PRO A 66 -3.63 13.56 -13.75
C PRO A 66 -3.20 14.98 -13.34
N GLY A 67 -2.99 15.86 -14.31
CA GLY A 67 -2.58 17.26 -14.05
C GLY A 67 -3.61 18.12 -13.30
N TYR A 68 -4.85 17.63 -13.16
CA TYR A 68 -5.92 18.25 -12.36
C TYR A 68 -6.07 17.61 -10.97
N PHE A 69 -5.11 16.80 -10.54
CA PHE A 69 -5.07 16.16 -9.22
C PHE A 69 -5.30 17.17 -8.09
N GLY A 70 -6.22 16.85 -7.16
CA GLY A 70 -6.71 17.77 -6.13
C GLY A 70 -5.77 18.03 -4.95
N HIS A 71 -4.59 17.39 -4.91
CA HIS A 71 -3.58 17.58 -3.86
C HIS A 71 -4.09 17.42 -2.41
N ASN A 72 -4.98 16.46 -2.19
CA ASN A 72 -5.52 16.09 -0.88
C ASN A 72 -5.67 14.56 -0.78
N TRP A 73 -5.92 14.05 0.42
CA TRP A 73 -5.98 12.61 0.70
C TRP A 73 -7.08 11.87 -0.08
N ASP A 74 -8.28 12.46 -0.20
CA ASP A 74 -9.37 11.85 -0.98
C ASP A 74 -8.97 11.70 -2.45
N ALA A 75 -8.36 12.74 -3.02
CA ALA A 75 -7.85 12.69 -4.39
C ALA A 75 -6.74 11.64 -4.57
N VAL A 76 -5.95 11.34 -3.53
CA VAL A 76 -4.97 10.24 -3.57
C VAL A 76 -5.68 8.90 -3.65
N VAL A 77 -6.70 8.66 -2.81
CA VAL A 77 -7.49 7.41 -2.85
C VAL A 77 -8.10 7.21 -4.23
N ASP A 78 -8.73 8.25 -4.79
CA ASP A 78 -9.35 8.20 -6.11
C ASP A 78 -8.32 7.87 -7.20
N CYS A 79 -7.18 8.60 -7.21
CA CYS A 79 -6.13 8.34 -8.20
C CYS A 79 -5.53 6.94 -8.06
N LEU A 80 -5.36 6.42 -6.84
CA LEU A 80 -4.83 5.08 -6.59
C LEU A 80 -5.77 3.98 -7.10
N GLY A 81 -7.08 4.14 -6.90
CA GLY A 81 -8.09 3.21 -7.39
C GLY A 81 -8.18 3.19 -8.93
N ASP A 82 -7.88 4.30 -9.58
CA ASP A 82 -7.97 4.49 -11.03
C ASP A 82 -6.62 4.30 -11.77
N LEU A 83 -5.58 3.82 -11.09
CA LEU A 83 -4.28 3.62 -11.73
C LEU A 83 -4.40 2.65 -12.91
N CYS A 84 -4.08 3.15 -14.10
CA CYS A 84 -4.15 2.37 -15.32
C CYS A 84 -3.01 1.35 -15.39
N THR A 85 -3.36 0.06 -15.43
CA THR A 85 -2.42 -1.07 -15.45
C THR A 85 -2.17 -1.65 -16.84
N VAL A 86 -2.53 -0.92 -17.91
CA VAL A 86 -2.36 -1.37 -19.31
C VAL A 86 -0.93 -1.82 -19.63
N ALA A 87 0.07 -1.37 -18.86
CA ALA A 87 1.48 -1.74 -19.04
C ALA A 87 2.02 -2.77 -18.02
N THR A 88 1.17 -3.48 -17.27
CA THR A 88 1.57 -4.52 -16.30
C THR A 88 1.00 -5.90 -16.63
N ASP A 89 0.46 -6.10 -17.83
CA ASP A 89 -0.17 -7.35 -18.29
C ASP A 89 -1.21 -7.91 -17.30
N GLY A 90 -1.85 -7.03 -16.52
CA GLY A 90 -2.86 -7.39 -15.51
C GLY A 90 -2.30 -7.84 -14.15
N ILE A 91 -0.98 -7.87 -13.94
CA ILE A 91 -0.36 -8.28 -12.67
C ILE A 91 -0.53 -7.20 -11.59
N GLY A 92 -0.50 -5.93 -11.97
CA GLY A 92 -0.73 -4.82 -11.04
C GLY A 92 0.52 -4.02 -10.68
N ILE A 93 0.45 -3.26 -9.59
CA ILE A 93 1.50 -2.35 -9.12
C ILE A 93 1.82 -2.57 -7.63
N THR A 94 3.03 -2.22 -7.22
CA THR A 94 3.36 -2.13 -5.80
C THR A 94 4.19 -0.88 -5.50
N GLY A 95 3.87 -0.20 -4.42
CA GLY A 95 4.67 0.90 -3.90
C GLY A 95 5.63 0.43 -2.82
N VAL A 96 6.87 0.92 -2.82
CA VAL A 96 7.86 0.62 -1.78
C VAL A 96 8.41 1.92 -1.22
N VAL A 97 8.20 2.16 0.07
CA VAL A 97 8.76 3.27 0.82
C VAL A 97 10.01 2.79 1.53
N ASP A 98 11.17 3.20 1.02
CA ASP A 98 12.48 2.86 1.56
C ASP A 98 12.80 3.70 2.79
N ARG A 99 13.42 3.06 3.79
CA ARG A 99 13.85 3.68 5.06
C ARG A 99 12.71 4.40 5.79
N ALA A 100 11.59 3.70 5.91
CA ALA A 100 10.32 4.19 6.43
C ALA A 100 10.36 4.68 7.89
N ASP A 101 11.46 4.46 8.62
CA ASP A 101 11.70 4.97 9.97
C ASP A 101 11.48 6.49 10.04
N ALA A 102 11.85 7.22 8.97
CA ALA A 102 11.67 8.67 8.90
C ALA A 102 10.19 9.11 8.91
N LEU A 103 9.25 8.20 8.66
CA LEU A 103 7.81 8.48 8.69
C LEU A 103 7.15 8.06 10.01
N VAL A 104 7.82 7.25 10.85
CA VAL A 104 7.18 6.63 12.02
C VAL A 104 6.58 7.67 12.98
N ASP A 105 7.25 8.81 13.14
CA ASP A 105 6.86 9.92 14.02
C ASP A 105 6.04 11.01 13.34
N THR A 106 5.73 10.87 12.05
CA THR A 106 4.97 11.91 11.37
C THR A 106 3.49 11.86 11.77
N PRO A 107 2.82 13.02 11.92
CA PRO A 107 1.42 13.05 12.34
C PRO A 107 0.47 12.45 11.30
N PHE A 108 0.89 12.39 10.03
CA PHE A 108 0.08 11.91 8.92
C PHE A 108 0.29 10.43 8.58
N LEU A 109 1.24 9.72 9.21
CA LEU A 109 1.54 8.33 8.84
C LEU A 109 0.29 7.43 8.84
N ARG A 110 -0.52 7.55 9.89
CA ARG A 110 -1.76 6.78 10.03
C ARG A 110 -2.75 7.09 8.90
N VAL A 111 -2.90 8.36 8.56
CA VAL A 111 -3.77 8.81 7.45
C VAL A 111 -3.26 8.25 6.13
N LEU A 112 -1.95 8.35 5.89
CA LEU A 112 -1.31 7.75 4.72
C LEU A 112 -1.58 6.24 4.64
N VAL A 113 -1.37 5.48 5.71
CA VAL A 113 -1.65 4.03 5.73
C VAL A 113 -3.11 3.74 5.41
N SER A 114 -4.05 4.47 6.01
CA SER A 114 -5.49 4.34 5.71
C SER A 114 -5.81 4.62 4.25
N VAL A 115 -5.29 5.72 3.69
CA VAL A 115 -5.44 6.10 2.28
C VAL A 115 -4.89 5.01 1.34
N LEU A 116 -3.72 4.44 1.66
CA LEU A 116 -3.11 3.37 0.87
C LEU A 116 -3.94 2.08 0.94
N CYS A 117 -4.48 1.73 2.10
CA CYS A 117 -5.41 0.61 2.25
C CYS A 117 -6.69 0.83 1.44
N GLN A 118 -7.27 2.03 1.47
CA GLN A 118 -8.46 2.38 0.68
C GLN A 118 -8.19 2.32 -0.83
N GLY A 119 -7.10 2.93 -1.29
CA GLY A 119 -6.69 2.89 -2.70
C GLY A 119 -6.47 1.46 -3.19
N ALA A 120 -5.76 0.64 -2.40
CA ALA A 120 -5.55 -0.76 -2.70
C ALA A 120 -6.86 -1.56 -2.74
N ALA A 121 -7.73 -1.41 -1.74
CA ALA A 121 -9.02 -2.09 -1.73
C ALA A 121 -9.84 -1.75 -2.99
N ARG A 122 -9.91 -0.46 -3.39
CA ARG A 122 -10.62 -0.02 -4.60
C ARG A 122 -9.96 -0.52 -5.90
N ALA A 123 -8.64 -0.57 -5.96
CA ALA A 123 -7.91 -1.11 -7.11
C ALA A 123 -8.18 -2.61 -7.33
N ASN A 124 -8.31 -3.34 -6.22
CA ASN A 124 -8.57 -4.78 -6.18
C ASN A 124 -10.06 -5.15 -6.29
N ALA A 125 -10.97 -4.19 -6.18
CA ALA A 125 -12.40 -4.45 -6.29
C ALA A 125 -12.79 -4.81 -7.74
N GLU A 126 -13.66 -5.81 -7.88
CA GLU A 126 -14.28 -6.19 -9.17
C GLU A 126 -15.64 -5.51 -9.36
N THR A 127 -16.25 -5.04 -8.28
CA THR A 127 -17.55 -4.38 -8.25
C THR A 127 -17.44 -3.01 -7.61
N ASP A 128 -18.38 -2.13 -7.93
CA ASP A 128 -18.59 -0.88 -7.19
C ASP A 128 -19.28 -1.14 -5.84
N LEU A 129 -19.64 -0.05 -5.16
CA LEU A 129 -20.29 -0.08 -3.85
C LEU A 129 -21.71 -0.65 -3.89
N ASP A 130 -22.38 -0.61 -5.04
CA ASP A 130 -23.72 -1.16 -5.23
C ASP A 130 -23.66 -2.64 -5.64
N GLY A 131 -22.45 -3.18 -5.87
CA GLY A 131 -22.22 -4.55 -6.29
C GLY A 131 -22.25 -4.74 -7.81
N ASP A 132 -22.32 -3.65 -8.58
CA ASP A 132 -22.29 -3.71 -10.03
C ASP A 132 -20.85 -3.90 -10.52
N PRO A 133 -20.61 -4.73 -11.56
CA PRO A 133 -19.28 -4.95 -12.09
C PRO A 133 -18.63 -3.65 -12.59
N LEU A 134 -17.35 -3.46 -12.29
CA LEU A 134 -16.59 -2.33 -12.81
C LEU A 134 -16.22 -2.55 -14.28
N ASP A 135 -16.24 -1.47 -15.07
CA ASP A 135 -15.79 -1.45 -16.48
C ASP A 135 -14.25 -1.57 -16.65
N ARG A 136 -13.55 -1.95 -15.58
CA ARG A 136 -12.11 -2.21 -15.55
C ARG A 136 -11.81 -3.50 -14.78
N PRO A 137 -10.77 -4.26 -15.16
CA PRO A 137 -10.34 -5.39 -14.35
C PRO A 137 -9.77 -4.89 -13.00
N ALA A 138 -10.00 -5.68 -11.95
CA ALA A 138 -9.24 -5.58 -10.72
C ALA A 138 -7.75 -5.78 -11.01
N HIS A 139 -6.89 -5.08 -10.27
CA HIS A 139 -5.45 -5.25 -10.39
C HIS A 139 -4.80 -5.21 -9.02
N ALA A 140 -3.78 -6.08 -8.82
CA ALA A 140 -3.09 -6.16 -7.55
C ALA A 140 -2.44 -4.81 -7.22
N GLN A 141 -2.75 -4.27 -6.04
CA GLN A 141 -2.13 -3.08 -5.50
C GLN A 141 -1.78 -3.32 -4.03
N HIS A 142 -0.50 -3.18 -3.70
CA HIS A 142 0.02 -3.32 -2.34
C HIS A 142 1.11 -2.28 -2.06
N TRP A 143 1.35 -2.00 -0.79
CA TRP A 143 2.32 -1.02 -0.33
C TRP A 143 3.24 -1.60 0.73
N LEU A 144 4.54 -1.41 0.55
CA LEU A 144 5.57 -1.88 1.46
C LEU A 144 6.30 -0.71 2.08
N PHE A 145 6.49 -0.75 3.40
CA PHE A 145 7.29 0.20 4.15
C PHE A 145 8.48 -0.56 4.76
N LEU A 146 9.68 -0.23 4.30
CA LEU A 146 10.90 -0.92 4.70
C LEU A 146 11.59 -0.14 5.81
N LEU A 147 11.63 -0.72 7.00
CA LEU A 147 12.23 -0.16 8.20
C LEU A 147 13.69 -0.62 8.31
N ASP A 148 14.61 0.27 8.66
CA ASP A 148 15.99 -0.06 8.96
C ASP A 148 16.10 -0.68 10.36
N ASP A 149 15.71 0.08 11.39
CA ASP A 149 15.94 -0.28 12.80
C ASP A 149 14.66 -0.25 13.66
N HIS A 150 13.58 0.40 13.18
CA HIS A 150 12.36 0.54 13.98
C HIS A 150 11.61 -0.80 14.16
N PRO A 151 11.26 -1.19 15.39
CA PRO A 151 10.49 -2.41 15.62
C PRO A 151 9.05 -2.30 15.11
N THR A 152 8.58 -3.28 14.33
CA THR A 152 7.20 -3.34 13.82
C THR A 152 6.14 -3.35 14.94
N ALA A 153 6.44 -3.92 16.11
CA ALA A 153 5.56 -3.92 17.27
C ALA A 153 5.26 -2.51 17.79
N SER A 154 6.25 -1.62 17.81
CA SER A 154 6.07 -0.21 18.24
C SER A 154 5.22 0.57 17.25
N LEU A 155 5.24 0.17 15.98
CA LEU A 155 4.44 0.80 14.94
C LEU A 155 2.96 0.37 15.02
N ALA A 156 2.66 -0.86 15.42
CA ALA A 156 1.27 -1.33 15.56
C ALA A 156 0.45 -0.41 16.48
N ALA A 157 0.99 -0.04 17.64
CA ALA A 157 0.34 0.88 18.57
C ALA A 157 0.12 2.29 17.97
N ARG A 158 0.99 2.73 17.04
CA ARG A 158 0.86 4.01 16.33
C ARG A 158 -0.14 3.97 15.19
N LEU A 159 -0.50 2.79 14.71
CA LEU A 159 -1.45 2.61 13.62
C LEU A 159 -2.82 2.17 14.12
N ASP A 160 -2.96 1.80 15.39
CA ASP A 160 -4.22 1.43 16.05
C ASP A 160 -5.34 2.46 15.80
N HIS A 161 -6.34 2.08 15.02
CA HIS A 161 -7.44 2.92 14.59
C HIS A 161 -8.63 2.04 14.19
N PRO A 162 -9.90 2.45 14.46
CA PRO A 162 -11.08 1.64 14.12
C PRO A 162 -11.15 1.17 12.66
N ASP A 163 -10.71 2.02 11.74
CA ASP A 163 -10.72 1.78 10.30
C ASP A 163 -9.73 0.71 9.84
N LEU A 164 -8.78 0.29 10.68
CA LEU A 164 -7.65 -0.55 10.32
C LEU A 164 -7.63 -1.84 11.13
N LEU A 165 -7.38 -2.96 10.46
CA LEU A 165 -7.02 -4.21 11.10
C LEU A 165 -5.52 -4.44 10.94
N LEU A 166 -4.86 -4.74 12.06
CA LEU A 166 -3.43 -4.94 12.13
C LEU A 166 -3.15 -6.39 12.55
N ASP A 167 -2.28 -7.07 11.81
CA ASP A 167 -1.77 -8.39 12.19
C ASP A 167 -0.24 -8.34 12.29
N LEU A 168 0.27 -8.62 13.49
CA LEU A 168 1.70 -8.63 13.79
C LEU A 168 2.19 -10.07 13.84
N SER A 169 3.14 -10.37 12.98
CA SER A 169 3.93 -11.61 12.99
C SER A 169 5.36 -11.34 13.45
N ASP A 170 6.17 -12.40 13.54
CA ASP A 170 7.58 -12.30 13.93
C ASP A 170 8.43 -11.44 12.97
N THR A 171 7.99 -11.27 11.72
CA THR A 171 8.80 -10.61 10.67
C THR A 171 8.09 -9.44 9.97
N LEU A 172 6.76 -9.37 10.06
CA LEU A 172 5.94 -8.40 9.34
C LEU A 172 4.86 -7.84 10.26
N LEU A 173 4.56 -6.55 10.08
CA LEU A 173 3.27 -5.97 10.48
C LEU A 173 2.47 -5.75 9.21
N THR A 174 1.29 -6.35 9.13
CA THR A 174 0.37 -6.20 8.00
C THR A 174 -0.82 -5.36 8.41
N VAL A 175 -1.34 -4.57 7.47
CA VAL A 175 -2.46 -3.66 7.69
C VAL A 175 -3.46 -3.79 6.53
N THR A 176 -4.72 -3.89 6.89
CA THR A 176 -5.87 -3.88 5.98
C THR A 176 -6.98 -2.97 6.52
N LEU A 177 -8.03 -2.74 5.72
CA LEU A 177 -9.22 -2.04 6.18
C LEU A 177 -10.05 -2.93 7.11
N ASN A 178 -10.69 -2.31 8.09
CA ASN A 178 -11.69 -2.98 8.90
C ASN A 178 -13.03 -3.04 8.17
N PRO A 179 -13.49 -4.22 7.70
CA PRO A 179 -14.76 -4.31 7.01
C PRO A 179 -15.94 -3.92 7.91
N GLU A 180 -15.86 -4.00 9.24
CA GLU A 180 -16.97 -3.58 10.11
C GLU A 180 -17.23 -2.06 10.08
N VAL A 181 -16.24 -1.27 9.65
CA VAL A 181 -16.34 0.19 9.51
C VAL A 181 -16.63 0.59 8.05
N TRP A 182 -16.14 -0.21 7.10
CA TRP A 182 -16.19 0.10 5.67
C TRP A 182 -17.18 -0.74 4.85
N ALA A 183 -17.92 -1.67 5.46
CA ALA A 183 -18.97 -2.48 4.83
C ALA A 183 -20.35 -1.80 4.80
#